data_AF-A0A3M1DXI4-F1
#
_entry.id   AF-A0A3M1DXI4-F1
#
_cell.length_a   1.000
_cell.length_b   1.000
_cell.length_c   1.000
_cell.angle_alpha   90.00
_cell.angle_beta   90.00
_cell.angle_gamma   90.00
#
_symmetry.space_group_name_H-M   'P 1'
#
loop_
_entity.id
_entity.type
_entity.pdbx_description
1 polymer ?
#
loop_
_entity_poly.entity_id
_entity_poly.type
_entity_poly.pdbx_seq_one_letter_code
_entity_poly.pdbx_strand_id
1 'polypeptide(L)'
;GLYLFDGLKPGQYQVGVQLPAGMVFTYGNICSDNDLDSDIWSNTGLTSLFTLEASQCRADVDAGILEDCDNVTDAGTIAGDEFLCGPGNDPGPIMEVTPPSGGSGNLEYVWLQSHTGGPVGSGVWEVIQGATGPNYDPPLIYQTTWYVRCVRREGCTEFLETNFVLKEVGDEAVAQIDGPLTVCEGDPVVFSALPQTGASYFWEFGPAASPATSTEQSVEVVYASDGPRTVKLTVTKGSCVSTDALEIMVTNNPVICGSPLVIYGNKGHSKNVQITFQVDDEIMPDVTYFIDHGRDGAEFAPVATLTREDRKPGGWYEYIDSDPRHGHNFYRVRMVSPQGVVVSNVVHIENFIGLEQFLIYPNPVKDVVYLELRGDFTSDSQIIVRSMDERVIFSDVIPATTYRYEMDLGALPAGVYFVQIMYNNMQGNQFFKLVKP
;
A
#
# COMPACT_ATOMS: atom_id res chain seq x y z
N GLY A 1 -42.04 -12.12 31.98
CA GLY A 1 -41.60 -13.54 32.00
C GLY A 1 -42.75 -14.49 31.70
N LEU A 2 -42.51 -15.80 31.49
CA LEU A 2 -43.56 -16.79 31.23
C LEU A 2 -43.96 -17.52 32.53
N TYR A 3 -44.81 -16.90 33.35
CA TYR A 3 -45.39 -17.53 34.54
C TYR A 3 -46.87 -17.14 34.69
N LEU A 4 -47.66 -18.00 35.34
CA LEU A 4 -49.09 -17.79 35.57
C LEU A 4 -49.47 -18.30 36.97
N PHE A 5 -50.15 -17.46 37.73
CA PHE A 5 -50.83 -17.84 38.97
C PHE A 5 -52.33 -17.58 38.77
N ASP A 6 -53.13 -18.63 38.62
CA ASP A 6 -54.58 -18.54 38.41
C ASP A 6 -55.39 -18.87 39.66
N GLY A 7 -56.69 -18.57 39.64
CA GLY A 7 -57.60 -18.87 40.76
C GLY A 7 -57.36 -18.06 42.05
N LEU A 8 -56.60 -16.95 41.97
CA LEU A 8 -56.35 -16.08 43.11
C LEU A 8 -57.62 -15.34 43.55
N LYS A 9 -57.82 -15.22 44.86
CA LYS A 9 -58.90 -14.40 45.43
C LYS A 9 -58.49 -12.93 45.39
N PRO A 10 -59.42 -11.97 45.40
CA PRO A 10 -59.08 -10.56 45.56
C PRO A 10 -58.31 -10.34 46.87
N GLY A 11 -57.25 -9.54 46.84
CA GLY A 11 -56.37 -9.33 48.00
C GLY A 11 -55.04 -8.65 47.66
N GLN A 12 -54.16 -8.55 48.66
CA GLN A 12 -52.80 -8.03 48.47
C GLN A 12 -51.81 -9.16 48.20
N TYR A 13 -50.98 -8.97 47.18
CA TYR A 13 -50.02 -9.95 46.70
C TYR A 13 -48.66 -9.31 46.42
N GLN A 14 -47.63 -10.14 46.37
CA GLN A 14 -46.30 -9.84 45.86
C GLN A 14 -45.82 -11.03 45.04
N VAL A 15 -45.01 -10.79 44.02
CA VAL A 15 -44.35 -11.85 43.25
C VAL A 15 -42.90 -11.94 43.73
N GLY A 16 -42.40 -13.16 43.88
CA GLY A 16 -41.01 -13.42 44.24
C GLY A 16 -40.31 -14.22 43.15
N VAL A 17 -39.07 -13.82 42.85
CA VAL A 17 -38.20 -14.52 41.93
C VAL A 17 -37.01 -15.07 42.72
N GLN A 18 -36.71 -16.35 42.51
CA GLN A 18 -35.48 -16.95 43.00
C GLN A 18 -34.49 -17.01 41.84
N LEU A 19 -33.30 -16.43 42.04
CA LEU A 19 -32.26 -16.42 41.03
C LEU A 19 -31.69 -17.83 40.82
N PRO A 20 -31.44 -18.23 39.55
CA PRO A 20 -30.51 -19.31 39.25
C PRO A 20 -29.11 -19.03 39.84
N ALA A 21 -28.30 -20.06 40.07
CA ALA A 21 -26.91 -19.87 40.50
C ALA A 21 -26.12 -19.06 39.46
N GLY A 22 -25.29 -18.11 39.91
CA GLY A 22 -24.48 -17.25 39.02
C GLY A 22 -25.26 -16.11 38.37
N MET A 23 -26.46 -15.79 38.86
CA MET A 23 -27.23 -14.63 38.40
C MET A 23 -27.39 -13.63 39.55
N VAL A 24 -27.45 -12.35 39.21
CA VAL A 24 -27.86 -11.25 40.08
C VAL A 24 -29.03 -10.50 39.45
N PHE A 25 -29.87 -9.87 40.28
CA PHE A 25 -30.91 -8.98 39.78
C PHE A 25 -30.28 -7.73 39.18
N THR A 26 -30.82 -7.25 38.07
CA THR A 26 -30.60 -5.86 37.62
C THR A 26 -31.19 -4.90 38.65
N TYR A 27 -30.75 -3.65 38.68
CA TYR A 27 -31.40 -2.63 39.52
C TYR A 27 -32.85 -2.39 39.05
N GLY A 28 -33.80 -2.51 39.97
CA GLY A 28 -35.20 -2.17 39.71
C GLY A 28 -35.44 -0.64 39.77
N ASN A 29 -36.38 -0.15 38.97
CA ASN A 29 -36.88 1.24 39.03
C ASN A 29 -35.86 2.34 38.63
N ILE A 30 -34.92 2.05 37.71
CA ILE A 30 -34.04 3.07 37.13
C ILE A 30 -34.69 3.62 35.86
N CYS A 31 -35.09 4.91 35.91
CA CYS A 31 -35.58 5.72 34.79
C CYS A 31 -37.08 5.61 34.38
N SER A 32 -37.99 5.36 35.33
CA SER A 32 -39.43 5.71 35.24
C SER A 32 -40.26 5.05 34.13
N ASP A 33 -39.74 4.02 33.46
CA ASP A 33 -40.46 3.25 32.45
C ASP A 33 -40.71 1.83 32.96
N ASN A 34 -41.84 1.67 33.65
CA ASN A 34 -42.29 0.42 34.27
C ASN A 34 -42.58 -0.71 33.27
N ASP A 35 -42.58 -0.45 31.96
CA ASP A 35 -42.77 -1.48 30.93
C ASP A 35 -41.42 -2.09 30.47
N LEU A 36 -40.29 -1.54 30.92
CA LEU A 36 -38.92 -1.90 30.49
C LEU A 36 -37.98 -2.26 31.64
N ASP A 37 -38.27 -1.85 32.87
CA ASP A 37 -37.42 -2.09 34.04
C ASP A 37 -37.95 -3.19 34.97
N SER A 38 -37.04 -3.77 35.76
CA SER A 38 -37.36 -4.88 36.66
C SER A 38 -38.30 -4.44 37.78
N ASP A 39 -39.50 -5.04 37.85
CA ASP A 39 -40.44 -4.88 38.97
C ASP A 39 -39.94 -5.51 40.29
N ILE A 40 -38.89 -6.34 40.21
CA ILE A 40 -38.28 -7.01 41.34
C ILE A 40 -37.16 -6.16 41.96
N TRP A 41 -37.23 -5.97 43.28
CA TRP A 41 -36.17 -5.33 44.05
C TRP A 41 -34.96 -6.24 44.22
N SER A 42 -33.79 -5.77 43.80
CA SER A 42 -32.55 -6.56 43.76
C SER A 42 -32.06 -7.09 45.11
N ASN A 43 -32.42 -6.43 46.22
CA ASN A 43 -32.02 -6.83 47.57
C ASN A 43 -32.95 -7.88 48.22
N THR A 44 -34.17 -8.06 47.71
CA THR A 44 -35.17 -8.96 48.30
C THR A 44 -35.66 -10.04 47.34
N GLY A 45 -35.53 -9.84 46.03
CA GLY A 45 -36.11 -10.72 45.03
C GLY A 45 -37.64 -10.67 44.98
N LEU A 46 -38.26 -9.62 45.52
CA LEU A 46 -39.70 -9.44 45.62
C LEU A 46 -40.15 -8.17 44.90
N THR A 47 -41.40 -8.14 44.42
CA THR A 47 -42.09 -6.92 44.03
C THR A 47 -42.54 -6.12 45.25
N SER A 48 -42.98 -4.88 45.03
CA SER A 48 -43.87 -4.20 45.99
C SER A 48 -45.22 -4.92 46.16
N LEU A 49 -45.90 -4.65 47.28
CA LEU A 49 -47.27 -5.14 47.49
C LEU A 49 -48.22 -4.46 46.50
N PHE A 50 -49.00 -5.25 45.77
CA PHE A 50 -50.05 -4.77 44.89
C PHE A 50 -51.39 -5.45 45.20
N THR A 51 -52.49 -4.78 44.85
CA THR A 51 -53.85 -5.30 45.08
C THR A 51 -54.38 -5.92 43.80
N LEU A 52 -54.90 -7.15 43.90
CA LEU A 52 -55.67 -7.80 42.84
C LEU A 52 -57.16 -7.71 43.16
N GLU A 53 -57.93 -7.13 42.25
CA GLU A 53 -59.38 -7.08 42.30
C GLU A 53 -60.02 -8.33 41.65
N ALA A 54 -61.31 -8.55 41.91
CA ALA A 54 -62.04 -9.66 41.29
C ALA A 54 -61.98 -9.57 39.75
N SER A 55 -61.58 -10.67 39.11
CA SER A 55 -61.42 -10.79 37.65
C SER A 55 -60.33 -9.91 37.02
N GLN A 56 -59.41 -9.33 37.80
CA GLN A 56 -58.25 -8.62 37.27
C GLN A 56 -57.20 -9.59 36.72
N CYS A 57 -56.62 -9.26 35.55
CA CYS A 57 -55.43 -9.92 35.01
C CYS A 57 -54.24 -8.98 35.15
N ARG A 58 -53.15 -9.45 35.76
CA ARG A 58 -51.89 -8.72 35.89
C ARG A 58 -50.77 -9.53 35.23
N ALA A 59 -50.18 -8.98 34.17
CA ALA A 59 -49.19 -9.67 33.33
C ALA A 59 -47.98 -8.77 32.96
N ASP A 60 -47.88 -7.61 33.60
CA ASP A 60 -46.81 -6.62 33.49
C ASP A 60 -45.59 -6.98 34.36
N VAL A 61 -45.75 -7.83 35.39
CA VAL A 61 -44.66 -8.12 36.33
C VAL A 61 -43.53 -8.93 35.70
N ASP A 62 -42.33 -8.36 35.69
CA ASP A 62 -41.13 -9.00 35.21
C ASP A 62 -39.91 -8.80 36.13
N ALA A 63 -38.81 -9.46 35.79
CA ALA A 63 -37.59 -9.46 36.57
C ALA A 63 -36.40 -9.40 35.63
N GLY A 64 -35.62 -8.32 35.73
CA GLY A 64 -34.35 -8.20 35.07
C GLY A 64 -33.29 -8.94 35.87
N ILE A 65 -32.57 -9.86 35.22
CA ILE A 65 -31.47 -10.62 35.80
C ILE A 65 -30.29 -10.57 34.83
N LEU A 66 -29.09 -10.51 35.38
CA LEU A 66 -27.83 -10.57 34.63
C LEU A 66 -26.90 -11.58 35.28
N GLU A 67 -25.97 -12.12 34.51
CA GLU A 67 -25.01 -13.11 34.98
C GLU A 67 -23.97 -12.43 35.89
N ASP A 68 -23.87 -12.91 37.14
CA ASP A 68 -22.86 -12.49 38.11
C ASP A 68 -21.61 -13.30 37.85
N CYS A 69 -20.71 -12.74 37.05
CA CYS A 69 -19.49 -13.43 36.70
C CYS A 69 -18.54 -13.40 37.90
N ASP A 70 -18.11 -14.58 38.38
CA ASP A 70 -17.15 -14.72 39.48
C ASP A 70 -15.73 -14.57 38.92
N ASN A 71 -15.33 -13.32 38.67
CA ASN A 71 -14.08 -13.01 37.96
C ASN A 71 -12.82 -13.23 38.80
N VAL A 72 -11.66 -13.20 38.13
CA VAL A 72 -10.35 -13.13 38.79
C VAL A 72 -10.24 -11.89 39.67
N THR A 73 -9.56 -12.02 40.81
CA THR A 73 -9.26 -10.90 41.72
C THR A 73 -7.79 -10.48 41.66
N ASP A 74 -6.96 -11.30 41.02
CA ASP A 74 -5.54 -11.05 40.80
C ASP A 74 -5.17 -11.60 39.41
N ALA A 75 -4.58 -10.75 38.55
CA ALA A 75 -4.15 -11.13 37.21
C ALA A 75 -2.87 -11.98 37.19
N GLY A 76 -2.19 -12.09 38.32
CA GLY A 76 -0.87 -12.68 38.42
C GLY A 76 0.22 -11.75 37.87
N THR A 77 1.40 -12.30 37.61
CA THR A 77 2.57 -11.54 37.16
C THR A 77 3.27 -12.23 36.00
N ILE A 78 3.83 -11.43 35.11
CA ILE A 78 4.64 -11.87 33.97
C ILE A 78 6.06 -11.30 34.07
N ALA A 79 7.02 -11.96 33.42
CA ALA A 79 8.39 -11.48 33.30
C ALA A 79 8.92 -11.70 31.88
N GLY A 80 9.92 -10.90 31.52
CA GLY A 80 10.53 -10.94 30.19
C GLY A 80 11.14 -9.62 29.76
N ASP A 81 11.42 -8.70 30.69
CA ASP A 81 12.10 -7.44 30.36
C ASP A 81 13.44 -7.75 29.71
N GLU A 82 13.71 -7.08 28.59
CA GLU A 82 14.85 -7.39 27.76
C GLU A 82 15.33 -6.14 27.02
N PHE A 83 16.64 -6.06 26.86
CA PHE A 83 17.29 -5.06 26.04
C PHE A 83 17.81 -5.69 24.74
N LEU A 84 17.33 -5.19 23.61
CA LEU A 84 17.75 -5.58 22.27
C LEU A 84 18.69 -4.53 21.72
N CYS A 85 19.88 -4.94 21.28
CA CYS A 85 20.96 -4.05 20.88
C CYS A 85 20.72 -3.23 19.61
N GLY A 86 19.63 -3.52 18.90
CA GLY A 86 19.28 -2.90 17.63
C GLY A 86 17.89 -3.30 17.16
N PRO A 87 17.32 -2.57 16.19
CA PRO A 87 16.05 -2.92 15.57
C PRO A 87 16.16 -4.22 14.77
N GLY A 88 15.08 -4.99 14.72
CA GLY A 88 14.99 -6.23 13.94
C GLY A 88 15.44 -7.50 14.66
N ASN A 89 15.80 -7.40 15.95
CA ASN A 89 16.12 -8.58 16.76
C ASN A 89 14.86 -9.28 17.28
N ASP A 90 15.01 -10.60 17.50
CA ASP A 90 13.98 -11.48 18.04
C ASP A 90 13.95 -11.39 19.57
N PRO A 91 12.88 -10.86 20.19
CA PRO A 91 12.77 -10.82 21.64
C PRO A 91 12.60 -12.23 22.22
N GLY A 92 13.19 -12.49 23.39
CA GLY A 92 12.89 -13.71 24.13
C GLY A 92 11.43 -13.78 24.61
N PRO A 93 10.91 -14.99 24.91
CA PRO A 93 9.52 -15.17 25.29
C PRO A 93 9.19 -14.49 26.62
N ILE A 94 7.97 -13.99 26.72
CA ILE A 94 7.36 -13.43 27.92
C ILE A 94 6.63 -14.56 28.66
N MET A 95 7.02 -14.78 29.92
CA MET A 95 6.60 -15.93 30.71
C MET A 95 5.77 -15.52 31.91
N GLU A 96 4.75 -16.31 32.21
CA GLU A 96 4.03 -16.26 33.48
C GLU A 96 4.97 -16.64 34.64
N VAL A 97 4.97 -15.81 35.68
CA VAL A 97 5.68 -16.07 36.93
C VAL A 97 4.72 -16.46 38.03
N THR A 98 3.62 -15.72 38.16
CA THR A 98 2.55 -16.01 39.12
C THR A 98 1.25 -16.17 38.34
N PRO A 99 0.55 -17.31 38.44
CA PRO A 99 -0.73 -17.50 37.75
C PRO A 99 -1.83 -16.57 38.29
N PRO A 100 -2.84 -16.21 37.46
CA PRO A 100 -4.03 -15.51 37.90
C PRO A 100 -4.78 -16.28 38.99
N SER A 101 -5.40 -15.56 39.93
CA SER A 101 -6.15 -16.16 41.04
C SER A 101 -7.47 -15.46 41.33
N GLY A 102 -8.34 -16.11 42.10
CA GLY A 102 -9.71 -15.68 42.34
C GLY A 102 -10.66 -16.11 41.23
N GLY A 103 -11.97 -16.04 41.51
CA GLY A 103 -13.00 -16.42 40.56
C GLY A 103 -13.12 -17.93 40.30
N SER A 104 -14.08 -18.29 39.45
CA SER A 104 -14.34 -19.67 39.04
C SER A 104 -14.59 -19.78 37.52
N GLY A 105 -14.43 -20.98 36.97
CA GLY A 105 -14.50 -21.22 35.52
C GLY A 105 -13.13 -21.15 34.81
N ASN A 106 -13.13 -21.23 33.48
CA ASN A 106 -11.90 -21.19 32.69
C ASN A 106 -11.32 -19.77 32.63
N LEU A 107 -10.01 -19.64 32.41
CA LEU A 107 -9.36 -18.36 32.18
C LEU A 107 -9.32 -18.05 30.68
N GLU A 108 -9.59 -16.79 30.35
CA GLU A 108 -9.41 -16.22 29.02
C GLU A 108 -8.31 -15.17 29.07
N TYR A 109 -7.37 -15.25 28.12
CA TYR A 109 -6.26 -14.31 28.02
C TYR A 109 -6.36 -13.49 26.75
N VAL A 110 -5.95 -12.24 26.85
CA VAL A 110 -5.67 -11.34 25.73
C VAL A 110 -4.35 -10.65 26.00
N TRP A 111 -3.51 -10.51 24.98
CA TRP A 111 -2.29 -9.72 25.06
C TRP A 111 -2.47 -8.38 24.38
N LEU A 112 -1.94 -7.33 25.00
CA LEU A 112 -1.88 -6.00 24.41
C LEU A 112 -0.43 -5.57 24.26
N GLN A 113 -0.17 -4.76 23.23
CA GLN A 113 1.11 -4.08 23.02
C GLN A 113 0.97 -2.56 22.94
N SER A 114 2.03 -1.83 23.28
CA SER A 114 2.12 -0.39 23.09
C SER A 114 3.54 0.06 22.81
N HIS A 115 3.72 1.01 21.88
CA HIS A 115 5.04 1.59 21.58
C HIS A 115 5.39 2.81 22.43
N THR A 116 4.41 3.37 23.15
CA THR A 116 4.63 4.52 24.05
C THR A 116 4.53 4.12 25.52
N GLY A 117 3.92 2.96 25.81
CA GLY A 117 3.54 2.56 27.16
C GLY A 117 2.45 3.48 27.73
N GLY A 118 2.18 3.30 29.03
CA GLY A 118 1.17 4.06 29.77
C GLY A 118 0.03 3.19 30.29
N PRO A 119 -0.94 3.77 31.02
CA PRO A 119 -2.06 3.01 31.59
C PRO A 119 -2.87 2.29 30.52
N VAL A 120 -3.33 1.08 30.80
CA VAL A 120 -4.26 0.36 29.93
C VAL A 120 -5.58 1.14 29.84
N GLY A 121 -6.21 1.13 28.67
CA GLY A 121 -7.41 1.94 28.40
C GLY A 121 -7.15 3.39 27.98
N SER A 122 -5.89 3.85 27.95
CA SER A 122 -5.53 5.21 27.48
C SER A 122 -5.58 5.39 25.95
N GLY A 123 -5.91 4.35 25.19
CA GLY A 123 -6.01 4.38 23.73
C GLY A 123 -4.69 4.16 22.97
N VAL A 124 -3.59 3.94 23.69
CA VAL A 124 -2.24 3.66 23.11
C VAL A 124 -1.89 2.17 23.06
N TRP A 125 -2.85 1.32 23.46
CA TRP A 125 -2.69 -0.13 23.52
C TRP A 125 -3.48 -0.80 22.40
N GLU A 126 -2.85 -1.75 21.73
CA GLU A 126 -3.44 -2.54 20.65
C GLU A 126 -3.51 -4.01 21.04
N VAL A 127 -4.60 -4.68 20.65
CA VAL A 127 -4.80 -6.11 20.91
C VAL A 127 -3.96 -6.94 19.94
N ILE A 128 -3.12 -7.83 20.48
CA ILE A 128 -2.39 -8.83 19.71
C ILE A 128 -3.35 -9.98 19.37
N GLN A 129 -3.81 -10.01 18.12
CA GLN A 129 -4.78 -11.00 17.67
C GLN A 129 -4.23 -12.43 17.76
N GLY A 130 -5.03 -13.35 18.32
CA GLY A 130 -4.68 -14.76 18.45
C GLY A 130 -3.77 -15.12 19.63
N ALA A 131 -3.24 -14.15 20.37
CA ALA A 131 -2.47 -14.40 21.58
C ALA A 131 -3.41 -14.66 22.77
N THR A 132 -3.79 -15.92 22.98
CA THR A 132 -4.75 -16.36 24.02
C THR A 132 -4.14 -17.27 25.09
N GLY A 133 -2.80 -17.36 25.12
CA GLY A 133 -2.07 -18.19 26.09
C GLY A 133 -1.59 -17.41 27.32
N PRO A 134 -1.16 -18.13 28.38
CA PRO A 134 -0.57 -17.51 29.56
C PRO A 134 0.83 -16.92 29.28
N ASN A 135 1.53 -17.43 28.26
CA ASN A 135 2.83 -16.92 27.81
C ASN A 135 2.66 -16.32 26.40
N TYR A 136 3.60 -15.47 26.00
CA TYR A 136 3.62 -14.89 24.67
C TYR A 136 5.05 -14.76 24.16
N ASP A 137 5.29 -15.15 22.91
CA ASP A 137 6.58 -15.03 22.24
C ASP A 137 6.46 -13.94 21.17
N PRO A 138 6.98 -12.72 21.40
CA PRO A 138 6.91 -11.65 20.42
C PRO A 138 7.67 -11.99 19.13
N PRO A 139 7.21 -11.55 17.94
CA PRO A 139 8.03 -11.61 16.73
C PRO A 139 9.16 -10.57 16.79
N LEU A 140 9.98 -10.51 15.72
CA LEU A 140 10.97 -9.45 15.53
C LEU A 140 10.36 -8.06 15.76
N ILE A 141 11.01 -7.21 16.55
CA ILE A 141 10.57 -5.84 16.79
C ILE A 141 11.62 -4.82 16.33
N TYR A 142 11.15 -3.67 15.84
CA TYR A 142 11.99 -2.59 15.33
C TYR A 142 11.99 -1.33 16.21
N GLN A 143 11.20 -1.34 17.27
CA GLN A 143 11.10 -0.25 18.23
C GLN A 143 10.68 -0.78 19.60
N THR A 144 11.04 -0.04 20.65
CA THR A 144 10.70 -0.36 22.03
C THR A 144 9.20 -0.64 22.17
N THR A 145 8.86 -1.78 22.77
CA THR A 145 7.48 -2.24 22.86
C THR A 145 7.17 -2.74 24.26
N TRP A 146 6.08 -2.24 24.81
CA TRP A 146 5.50 -2.63 26.09
C TRP A 146 4.45 -3.71 25.85
N TYR A 147 4.43 -4.72 26.71
CA TYR A 147 3.45 -5.80 26.70
C TYR A 147 2.73 -5.87 28.04
N VAL A 148 1.44 -6.20 27.97
CA VAL A 148 0.62 -6.54 29.13
C VAL A 148 -0.29 -7.71 28.78
N ARG A 149 -0.49 -8.59 29.75
CA ARG A 149 -1.46 -9.68 29.65
C ARG A 149 -2.71 -9.28 30.43
N CYS A 150 -3.84 -9.35 29.76
CA CYS A 150 -5.17 -9.16 30.32
C CYS A 150 -5.79 -10.54 30.53
N VAL A 151 -6.41 -10.76 31.70
CA VAL A 151 -7.06 -12.03 32.04
C VAL A 151 -8.43 -11.80 32.67
N ARG A 152 -9.35 -12.72 32.37
CA ARG A 152 -10.67 -12.81 33.00
C ARG A 152 -11.13 -14.25 33.08
N ARG A 153 -12.24 -14.50 33.78
CA ARG A 153 -12.97 -15.77 33.65
C ARG A 153 -13.87 -15.76 32.41
N GLU A 154 -14.04 -16.93 31.79
CA GLU A 154 -14.99 -17.13 30.70
C GLU A 154 -16.39 -16.62 31.10
N GLY A 155 -17.01 -15.81 30.24
CA GLY A 155 -18.30 -15.16 30.53
C GLY A 155 -18.21 -13.82 31.28
N CYS A 156 -17.05 -13.46 31.85
CA CYS A 156 -16.84 -12.13 32.41
C CYS A 156 -16.64 -11.07 31.33
N THR A 157 -17.03 -9.82 31.62
CA THR A 157 -16.84 -8.69 30.70
C THR A 157 -15.54 -7.95 30.96
N GLU A 158 -15.15 -7.80 32.22
CA GLU A 158 -13.96 -7.04 32.63
C GLU A 158 -12.70 -7.90 32.63
N PHE A 159 -11.61 -7.35 32.10
CA PHE A 159 -10.28 -7.94 32.19
C PHE A 159 -9.49 -7.27 33.30
N LEU A 160 -8.67 -8.05 34.01
CA LEU A 160 -7.63 -7.54 34.91
C LEU A 160 -6.27 -7.66 34.22
N GLU A 161 -5.40 -6.69 34.46
CA GLU A 161 -4.11 -6.58 33.80
C GLU A 161 -2.97 -7.02 34.73
N THR A 162 -1.94 -7.65 34.16
CA THR A 162 -0.69 -7.94 34.87
C THR A 162 0.19 -6.69 35.02
N ASN A 163 1.37 -6.83 35.64
CA ASN A 163 2.46 -5.89 35.43
C ASN A 163 2.86 -5.79 33.94
N PHE A 164 3.58 -4.72 33.59
CA PHE A 164 4.14 -4.56 32.25
C PHE A 164 5.46 -5.32 32.08
N VAL A 165 5.71 -5.72 30.84
CA VAL A 165 7.02 -6.18 30.36
C VAL A 165 7.50 -5.25 29.25
N LEU A 166 8.74 -4.77 29.35
CA LEU A 166 9.38 -3.87 28.40
C LEU A 166 10.41 -4.63 27.56
N LYS A 167 10.21 -4.64 26.25
CA LYS A 167 11.24 -5.00 25.27
C LYS A 167 11.84 -3.71 24.74
N GLU A 168 12.99 -3.31 25.28
CA GLU A 168 13.69 -2.09 24.91
C GLU A 168 14.54 -2.35 23.66
N VAL A 169 14.39 -1.50 22.64
CA VAL A 169 15.18 -1.55 21.40
C VAL A 169 16.16 -0.38 21.40
N GLY A 170 17.45 -0.70 21.53
CA GLY A 170 18.56 0.24 21.46
C GLY A 170 19.08 0.45 20.04
N ASP A 171 20.24 1.10 19.95
CA ASP A 171 20.96 1.45 18.72
C ASP A 171 22.47 1.15 18.81
N GLU A 172 22.89 0.35 19.78
CA GLU A 172 24.29 0.03 20.05
C GLU A 172 24.93 -0.72 18.89
N ALA A 173 24.25 -1.76 18.40
CA ALA A 173 24.65 -2.54 17.24
C ALA A 173 23.44 -2.66 16.31
N VAL A 174 23.45 -1.93 15.20
CA VAL A 174 22.35 -1.96 14.23
C VAL A 174 22.73 -2.87 13.06
N ALA A 175 22.09 -4.03 12.95
CA ALA A 175 22.18 -4.81 11.73
C ALA A 175 21.15 -4.26 10.73
N GLN A 176 21.65 -3.73 9.61
CA GLN A 176 20.84 -3.24 8.51
C GLN A 176 21.56 -3.53 7.21
N ILE A 177 20.94 -4.32 6.35
CA ILE A 177 21.46 -4.69 5.03
C ILE A 177 20.93 -3.70 3.98
N ASP A 178 21.84 -3.14 3.19
CA ASP A 178 21.55 -2.46 1.94
C ASP A 178 22.04 -3.30 0.77
N GLY A 179 21.16 -3.58 -0.18
CA GLY A 179 21.43 -4.43 -1.34
C GLY A 179 20.16 -4.70 -2.16
N PRO A 180 20.28 -5.22 -3.38
CA PRO A 180 19.13 -5.45 -4.24
C PRO A 180 18.34 -6.70 -3.84
N LEU A 181 17.04 -6.67 -4.08
CA LEU A 181 16.13 -7.81 -3.88
C LEU A 181 16.18 -8.83 -5.02
N THR A 182 16.76 -8.46 -6.16
CA THR A 182 16.91 -9.33 -7.33
C THR A 182 18.32 -9.20 -7.89
N VAL A 183 18.97 -10.34 -8.13
CA VAL A 183 20.37 -10.44 -8.54
C VAL A 183 20.46 -11.35 -9.75
N CYS A 184 21.34 -11.00 -10.68
CA CYS A 184 21.58 -11.82 -11.86
C CYS A 184 22.65 -12.87 -11.62
N GLU A 185 22.36 -14.11 -12.02
CA GLU A 185 23.32 -15.21 -11.94
C GLU A 185 24.60 -14.84 -12.70
N GLY A 186 25.75 -14.97 -12.04
CA GLY A 186 27.07 -14.65 -12.61
C GLY A 186 27.46 -13.17 -12.57
N ASP A 187 26.53 -12.26 -12.29
CA ASP A 187 26.83 -10.83 -12.18
C ASP A 187 27.31 -10.46 -10.76
N PRO A 188 28.27 -9.54 -10.63
CA PRO A 188 28.68 -9.00 -9.35
C PRO A 188 27.60 -8.08 -8.78
N VAL A 189 27.27 -8.27 -7.51
CA VAL A 189 26.36 -7.43 -6.73
C VAL A 189 27.04 -6.97 -5.45
N VAL A 190 26.70 -5.77 -4.96
CA VAL A 190 27.22 -5.25 -3.69
C VAL A 190 26.14 -5.29 -2.61
N PHE A 191 26.50 -5.86 -1.46
CA PHE A 191 25.76 -5.71 -0.21
C PHE A 191 26.58 -4.85 0.76
N SER A 192 25.93 -3.97 1.50
CA SER A 192 26.60 -3.13 2.49
C SER A 192 25.81 -3.06 3.80
N ALA A 193 26.53 -2.96 4.91
CA ALA A 193 25.96 -2.79 6.24
C ALA A 193 25.96 -1.32 6.65
N LEU A 194 25.02 -0.87 7.47
CA LEU A 194 25.09 0.48 8.04
C LEU A 194 26.44 0.71 8.77
N PRO A 195 27.27 1.69 8.34
CA PRO A 195 28.59 1.90 8.94
C PRO A 195 28.51 2.35 10.40
N GLN A 196 29.17 1.60 11.29
CA GLN A 196 29.22 1.88 12.73
C GLN A 196 30.66 1.81 13.25
N THR A 197 31.10 2.87 13.92
CA THR A 197 32.45 2.93 14.49
C THR A 197 32.61 1.90 15.63
N GLY A 198 33.63 1.06 15.52
CA GLY A 198 33.95 0.04 16.53
C GLY A 198 33.08 -1.21 16.49
N ALA A 199 32.21 -1.35 15.49
CA ALA A 199 31.47 -2.58 15.24
C ALA A 199 32.26 -3.52 14.30
N SER A 200 32.03 -4.82 14.44
CA SER A 200 32.48 -5.86 13.51
C SER A 200 31.28 -6.45 12.78
N TYR A 201 31.46 -6.79 11.51
CA TYR A 201 30.43 -7.37 10.64
C TYR A 201 30.74 -8.84 10.38
N PHE A 202 29.70 -9.64 10.24
CA PHE A 202 29.79 -11.01 9.74
C PHE A 202 28.63 -11.27 8.79
N TRP A 203 28.95 -11.60 7.55
CA TRP A 203 28.00 -11.87 6.48
C TRP A 203 27.92 -13.35 6.16
N GLU A 204 26.72 -13.82 5.89
CA GLU A 204 26.45 -15.12 5.26
C GLU A 204 25.56 -14.90 4.04
N PHE A 205 26.08 -15.13 2.85
CA PHE A 205 25.37 -14.84 1.58
C PHE A 205 24.52 -15.99 1.06
N GLY A 206 24.61 -17.17 1.71
CA GLY A 206 23.88 -18.36 1.34
C GLY A 206 24.56 -19.20 0.23
N PRO A 207 23.86 -20.22 -0.30
CA PRO A 207 24.41 -21.16 -1.28
C PRO A 207 24.83 -20.50 -2.59
N ALA A 208 25.87 -21.06 -3.23
CA ALA A 208 26.40 -20.62 -4.51
C ALA A 208 26.94 -19.17 -4.56
N ALA A 209 27.06 -18.49 -3.42
CA ALA A 209 27.68 -17.18 -3.29
C ALA A 209 29.21 -17.29 -3.26
N SER A 210 29.89 -16.35 -3.92
CA SER A 210 31.34 -16.16 -3.88
C SER A 210 31.66 -14.68 -3.62
N PRO A 211 32.24 -14.32 -2.46
CA PRO A 211 32.52 -15.20 -1.33
C PRO A 211 31.23 -15.67 -0.62
N ALA A 212 31.29 -16.80 0.08
CA ALA A 212 30.14 -17.32 0.84
C ALA A 212 29.90 -16.54 2.15
N THR A 213 30.97 -16.02 2.75
CA THR A 213 30.96 -15.20 3.97
C THR A 213 31.95 -14.05 3.85
N SER A 214 31.78 -13.00 4.66
CA SER A 214 32.70 -11.85 4.70
C SER A 214 32.63 -11.13 6.05
N THR A 215 33.65 -10.34 6.37
CA THR A 215 33.68 -9.44 7.54
C THR A 215 33.82 -7.97 7.16
N GLU A 216 33.87 -7.67 5.87
CA GLU A 216 33.94 -6.30 5.37
C GLU A 216 32.60 -5.59 5.54
N GLN A 217 32.62 -4.27 5.69
CA GLN A 217 31.37 -3.48 5.78
C GLN A 217 30.59 -3.47 4.46
N SER A 218 31.29 -3.52 3.33
CA SER A 218 30.72 -3.57 1.98
C SER A 218 31.38 -4.70 1.20
N VAL A 219 30.58 -5.55 0.57
CA VAL A 219 31.04 -6.80 -0.03
C VAL A 219 30.46 -6.94 -1.43
N GLU A 220 31.33 -7.16 -2.41
CA GLU A 220 30.93 -7.62 -3.73
C GLU A 220 30.81 -9.16 -3.73
N VAL A 221 29.68 -9.66 -4.24
CA VAL A 221 29.30 -11.08 -4.22
C VAL A 221 28.82 -11.47 -5.61
N VAL A 222 29.16 -12.68 -6.03
CA VAL A 222 28.63 -13.30 -7.27
C VAL A 222 27.89 -14.59 -6.90
N TYR A 223 26.70 -14.79 -7.45
CA TYR A 223 25.94 -16.03 -7.29
C TYR A 223 26.04 -16.92 -8.53
N ALA A 224 26.44 -18.18 -8.35
CA ALA A 224 26.69 -19.13 -9.45
C ALA A 224 25.47 -19.96 -9.87
N SER A 225 24.32 -19.77 -9.23
CA SER A 225 23.07 -20.44 -9.61
C SER A 225 21.87 -19.61 -9.18
N ASP A 226 20.75 -19.75 -9.87
CA ASP A 226 19.48 -19.08 -9.59
C ASP A 226 18.73 -19.65 -8.37
N GLY A 227 17.63 -18.99 -8.01
CA GLY A 227 16.73 -19.34 -6.91
C GLY A 227 16.78 -18.39 -5.70
N PRO A 228 15.92 -18.64 -4.70
CA PRO A 228 15.84 -17.80 -3.50
C PRO A 228 17.11 -17.92 -2.67
N ARG A 229 17.55 -16.82 -2.08
CA ARG A 229 18.69 -16.77 -1.13
C ARG A 229 18.31 -15.89 0.05
N THR A 230 18.92 -16.18 1.20
CA THR A 230 18.84 -15.34 2.39
C THR A 230 20.24 -14.83 2.70
N VAL A 231 20.43 -13.52 2.61
CA VAL A 231 21.64 -12.84 3.04
C VAL A 231 21.47 -12.50 4.51
N LYS A 232 22.34 -12.98 5.38
CA LYS A 232 22.32 -12.67 6.81
C LYS A 232 23.50 -11.78 7.16
N LEU A 233 23.23 -10.79 7.99
CA LEU A 233 24.21 -9.88 8.56
C LEU A 233 24.14 -10.01 10.09
N THR A 234 25.29 -10.24 10.71
CA THR A 234 25.47 -10.09 12.15
C THR A 234 26.39 -8.91 12.41
N VAL A 235 25.94 -7.96 13.23
CA VAL A 235 26.73 -6.82 13.69
C VAL A 235 27.00 -6.97 15.17
N THR A 236 28.28 -6.92 15.55
CA THR A 236 28.69 -7.01 16.95
C THR A 236 29.44 -5.73 17.35
N LYS A 237 29.04 -5.10 18.46
CA LYS A 237 29.74 -3.95 19.04
C LYS A 237 29.81 -4.10 20.56
N GLY A 238 31.02 -4.28 21.07
CA GLY A 238 31.21 -4.65 22.49
C GLY A 238 30.60 -6.01 22.79
N SER A 239 29.68 -6.08 23.76
CA SER A 239 28.89 -7.29 24.08
C SER A 239 27.59 -7.39 23.28
N CYS A 240 27.23 -6.34 22.52
CA CYS A 240 25.97 -6.28 21.81
C CYS A 240 26.05 -6.96 20.45
N VAL A 241 25.03 -7.74 20.12
CA VAL A 241 24.89 -8.46 18.86
C VAL A 241 23.51 -8.17 18.29
N SER A 242 23.46 -7.81 17.02
CA SER A 242 22.22 -7.65 16.27
C SER A 242 22.31 -8.41 14.96
N THR A 243 21.17 -8.94 14.51
CA THR A 243 21.09 -9.65 13.23
C THR A 243 20.03 -9.07 12.32
N ASP A 244 20.29 -9.10 11.03
CA ASP A 244 19.34 -8.76 9.97
C ASP A 244 19.41 -9.81 8.86
N ALA A 245 18.31 -10.00 8.14
CA ALA A 245 18.20 -10.99 7.07
C ALA A 245 17.44 -10.39 5.89
N LEU A 246 18.07 -10.44 4.71
CA LEU A 246 17.50 -9.99 3.46
C LEU A 246 17.21 -11.19 2.56
N GLU A 247 15.94 -11.39 2.23
CA GLU A 247 15.53 -12.36 1.20
C GLU A 247 15.71 -11.76 -0.19
N ILE A 248 16.47 -12.45 -1.03
CA ILE A 248 16.74 -12.05 -2.41
C ILE A 248 16.38 -13.17 -3.38
N MET A 249 16.13 -12.79 -4.64
CA MET A 249 15.93 -13.71 -5.75
C MET A 249 17.11 -13.63 -6.71
N VAL A 250 17.88 -14.71 -6.83
CA VAL A 250 18.88 -14.84 -7.91
C VAL A 250 18.17 -15.39 -9.14
N THR A 251 18.37 -14.77 -10.30
CA THR A 251 17.71 -15.15 -11.55
C THR A 251 18.71 -15.19 -12.71
N ASN A 252 18.55 -16.14 -13.62
CA ASN A 252 19.25 -16.18 -14.90
C ASN A 252 18.34 -15.79 -16.08
N ASN A 253 17.22 -15.14 -15.76
CA ASN A 253 16.25 -14.72 -16.75
C ASN A 253 16.90 -13.73 -17.74
N PRO A 254 16.92 -14.05 -19.05
CA PRO A 254 17.62 -13.23 -20.03
C PRO A 254 17.03 -11.82 -20.16
N VAL A 255 15.74 -11.60 -19.89
CA VAL A 255 15.12 -10.27 -19.94
C VAL A 255 15.50 -9.41 -18.73
N ILE A 256 15.73 -10.04 -17.58
CA ILE A 256 16.16 -9.34 -16.36
C ILE A 256 17.68 -9.12 -16.38
N CYS A 257 18.45 -10.09 -16.92
CA CYS A 257 19.89 -10.21 -16.72
C CYS A 257 20.79 -9.98 -17.93
N GLY A 258 20.26 -9.54 -19.08
CA GLY A 258 21.18 -9.21 -20.18
C GLY A 258 20.59 -8.83 -21.53
N SER A 259 19.31 -9.08 -21.76
CA SER A 259 18.62 -8.65 -22.98
C SER A 259 17.69 -7.51 -22.61
N PRO A 260 17.96 -6.26 -23.07
CA PRO A 260 16.97 -5.21 -22.91
C PRO A 260 15.66 -5.69 -23.54
N LEU A 261 14.54 -5.46 -22.86
CA LEU A 261 13.23 -5.68 -23.47
C LEU A 261 13.14 -4.77 -24.71
N VAL A 262 13.26 -5.34 -25.90
CA VAL A 262 13.17 -4.58 -27.14
C VAL A 262 11.76 -4.68 -27.70
N ILE A 263 11.16 -3.53 -27.92
CA ILE A 263 9.88 -3.39 -28.62
C ILE A 263 10.12 -2.78 -30.00
N TYR A 264 9.25 -3.15 -30.92
CA TYR A 264 9.19 -2.62 -32.28
C TYR A 264 7.83 -1.98 -32.50
N GLY A 265 7.79 -0.87 -33.25
CA GLY A 265 6.53 -0.28 -33.67
C GLY A 265 6.51 -0.06 -35.16
N ASN A 266 5.35 -0.30 -35.75
CA ASN A 266 5.10 -0.12 -37.17
C ASN A 266 3.82 0.69 -37.37
N LYS A 267 3.81 1.54 -38.40
CA LYS A 267 2.59 2.19 -38.88
C LYS A 267 1.79 1.20 -39.72
N GLY A 268 0.62 0.81 -39.24
CA GLY A 268 -0.24 -0.13 -39.94
C GLY A 268 -1.04 0.52 -41.08
N HIS A 269 -1.74 -0.32 -41.85
CA HIS A 269 -2.37 0.05 -43.13
C HIS A 269 -3.52 1.06 -42.98
N SER A 270 -4.14 1.14 -41.79
CA SER A 270 -5.26 2.05 -41.48
C SER A 270 -4.86 3.22 -40.60
N LYS A 271 -3.56 3.59 -40.56
CA LYS A 271 -2.99 4.63 -39.67
C LYS A 271 -3.05 4.28 -38.18
N ASN A 272 -3.25 3.00 -37.86
CA ASN A 272 -3.03 2.46 -36.53
C ASN A 272 -1.53 2.31 -36.25
N VAL A 273 -1.14 2.30 -34.98
CA VAL A 273 0.22 1.96 -34.57
C VAL A 273 0.20 0.55 -34.00
N GLN A 274 1.04 -0.32 -34.54
CA GLN A 274 1.21 -1.67 -34.06
C GLN A 274 2.51 -1.73 -33.26
N ILE A 275 2.44 -2.16 -32.00
CA ILE A 275 3.58 -2.43 -31.13
C ILE A 275 3.73 -3.94 -30.97
N THR A 276 4.93 -4.46 -31.21
CA THR A 276 5.25 -5.87 -31.06
C THR A 276 6.52 -6.07 -30.25
N PHE A 277 6.57 -7.14 -29.48
CA PHE A 277 7.74 -7.54 -28.72
C PHE A 277 7.71 -9.04 -28.46
N GLN A 278 8.88 -9.64 -28.25
CA GLN A 278 9.01 -11.07 -27.97
C GLN A 278 9.70 -11.23 -26.62
N VAL A 279 9.13 -12.09 -25.78
CA VAL A 279 9.68 -12.41 -24.46
C VAL A 279 9.63 -13.91 -24.29
N ASP A 280 10.73 -14.48 -23.80
CA ASP A 280 10.73 -15.84 -23.30
C ASP A 280 10.21 -15.83 -21.85
N ASP A 281 8.89 -15.86 -21.71
CA ASP A 281 8.19 -15.82 -20.43
C ASP A 281 7.68 -17.19 -19.98
N GLU A 282 8.19 -18.28 -20.55
CA GLU A 282 7.79 -19.63 -20.17
C GLU A 282 8.09 -19.93 -18.70
N ILE A 283 9.08 -19.23 -18.14
CA ILE A 283 9.54 -19.31 -16.75
C ILE A 283 8.93 -18.24 -15.82
N MET A 284 7.96 -17.42 -16.27
CA MET A 284 7.32 -16.37 -15.47
C MET A 284 5.79 -16.49 -15.49
N PRO A 285 5.17 -17.21 -14.53
CA PRO A 285 3.72 -17.39 -14.51
C PRO A 285 2.96 -16.09 -14.22
N ASP A 286 3.56 -15.16 -13.47
CA ASP A 286 2.90 -13.95 -12.94
C ASP A 286 3.47 -12.65 -13.54
N VAL A 287 3.68 -12.63 -14.86
CA VAL A 287 4.14 -11.42 -15.56
C VAL A 287 2.97 -10.64 -16.17
N THR A 288 3.02 -9.32 -16.01
CA THR A 288 2.09 -8.37 -16.65
C THR A 288 2.86 -7.34 -17.46
N TYR A 289 2.43 -7.08 -18.68
CA TYR A 289 3.02 -6.07 -19.55
C TYR A 289 2.09 -4.88 -19.70
N PHE A 290 2.54 -3.69 -19.30
CA PHE A 290 1.83 -2.44 -19.52
C PHE A 290 2.39 -1.77 -20.78
N ILE A 291 1.52 -1.50 -21.75
CA ILE A 291 1.85 -0.63 -22.88
C ILE A 291 1.64 0.80 -22.40
N ASP A 292 2.71 1.56 -22.31
CA ASP A 292 2.65 2.97 -21.96
C ASP A 292 2.74 3.85 -23.22
N HIS A 293 1.98 4.95 -23.25
CA HIS A 293 1.99 5.96 -24.32
C HIS A 293 2.31 7.34 -23.77
N GLY A 294 3.12 8.10 -24.53
CA GLY A 294 3.61 9.43 -24.17
C GLY A 294 3.53 10.44 -25.32
N ARG A 295 3.59 11.73 -24.98
CA ARG A 295 3.54 12.85 -25.97
C ARG A 295 4.91 13.35 -26.40
N ASP A 296 5.89 13.20 -25.53
CA ASP A 296 7.19 13.87 -25.62
C ASP A 296 8.37 12.91 -25.39
N GLY A 297 8.08 11.62 -25.15
CA GLY A 297 9.08 10.61 -24.84
C GLY A 297 9.62 10.70 -23.40
N ALA A 298 9.09 11.60 -22.56
CA ALA A 298 9.47 11.75 -21.15
C ALA A 298 8.33 11.32 -20.22
N GLU A 299 7.10 11.77 -20.49
CA GLU A 299 5.92 11.41 -19.71
C GLU A 299 5.12 10.29 -20.38
N PHE A 300 4.76 9.28 -19.59
CA PHE A 300 4.14 8.05 -20.06
C PHE A 300 2.97 7.64 -19.16
N ALA A 301 1.86 7.20 -19.77
CA ALA A 301 0.71 6.64 -19.07
C ALA A 301 0.30 5.29 -19.69
N PRO A 302 -0.19 4.31 -18.90
CA PRO A 302 -0.62 3.03 -19.43
C PRO A 302 -1.86 3.19 -20.32
N VAL A 303 -1.82 2.60 -21.52
CA VAL A 303 -2.93 2.57 -22.49
C VAL A 303 -3.46 1.16 -22.73
N ALA A 304 -2.68 0.13 -22.40
CA ALA A 304 -3.12 -1.26 -22.43
C ALA A 304 -2.34 -2.11 -21.43
N THR A 305 -2.93 -3.24 -21.07
CA THR A 305 -2.32 -4.29 -20.26
C THR A 305 -2.41 -5.59 -21.03
N LEU A 306 -1.29 -6.28 -21.19
CA LEU A 306 -1.20 -7.63 -21.76
C LEU A 306 -0.76 -8.59 -20.68
N THR A 307 -1.36 -9.78 -20.69
CA THR A 307 -1.02 -10.90 -19.81
C THR A 307 -0.57 -12.08 -20.65
N ARG A 308 -0.17 -13.17 -20.00
CA ARG A 308 0.21 -14.41 -20.70
C ARG A 308 -0.88 -14.95 -21.63
N GLU A 309 -2.15 -14.67 -21.35
CA GLU A 309 -3.27 -15.07 -22.21
C GLU A 309 -3.23 -14.41 -23.60
N ASP A 310 -2.55 -13.27 -23.72
CA ASP A 310 -2.40 -12.52 -24.98
C ASP A 310 -1.22 -13.02 -25.85
N ARG A 311 -0.39 -13.96 -25.33
CA ARG A 311 0.80 -14.49 -26.00
C ARG A 311 0.41 -15.18 -27.31
N LYS A 312 0.96 -14.71 -28.43
CA LYS A 312 0.74 -15.32 -29.75
C LYS A 312 1.60 -16.58 -29.93
N PRO A 313 1.21 -17.52 -30.81
CA PRO A 313 2.08 -18.60 -31.24
C PRO A 313 3.43 -18.06 -31.73
N GLY A 314 4.53 -18.60 -31.18
CA GLY A 314 5.89 -18.08 -31.41
C GLY A 314 6.42 -17.16 -30.31
N GLY A 315 5.65 -16.92 -29.24
CA GLY A 315 6.13 -16.26 -28.03
C GLY A 315 6.24 -14.74 -28.11
N TRP A 316 5.50 -14.12 -29.03
CA TRP A 316 5.46 -12.68 -29.20
C TRP A 316 4.10 -12.10 -28.79
N TYR A 317 4.11 -10.81 -28.47
CA TYR A 317 2.98 -10.02 -28.03
C TYR A 317 2.69 -8.92 -29.04
N GLU A 318 1.41 -8.54 -29.12
CA GLU A 318 0.91 -7.53 -30.04
C GLU A 318 -0.03 -6.58 -29.34
N TYR A 319 0.17 -5.29 -29.58
CA TYR A 319 -0.82 -4.26 -29.28
C TYR A 319 -1.06 -3.41 -30.53
N ILE A 320 -2.32 -3.10 -30.80
CA ILE A 320 -2.73 -2.22 -31.90
C ILE A 320 -3.43 -1.02 -31.31
N ASP A 321 -2.79 0.14 -31.39
CA ASP A 321 -3.43 1.43 -31.15
C ASP A 321 -4.24 1.81 -32.39
N SER A 322 -5.56 1.63 -32.33
CA SER A 322 -6.47 1.92 -33.43
C SER A 322 -6.73 3.41 -33.65
N ASP A 323 -6.43 4.26 -32.66
CA ASP A 323 -6.63 5.71 -32.74
C ASP A 323 -5.41 6.46 -32.17
N PRO A 324 -4.22 6.31 -32.79
CA PRO A 324 -3.02 6.96 -32.29
C PRO A 324 -3.19 8.46 -32.45
N ARG A 325 -2.66 9.23 -31.49
CA ARG A 325 -2.70 10.68 -31.55
C ARG A 325 -2.07 11.20 -32.83
N HIS A 326 -2.52 12.36 -33.29
CA HIS A 326 -1.88 13.01 -34.42
C HIS A 326 -0.49 13.53 -34.05
N GLY A 327 0.48 13.27 -34.93
CA GLY A 327 1.86 13.68 -34.74
C GLY A 327 2.71 12.64 -34.02
N HIS A 328 3.54 13.10 -33.09
CA HIS A 328 4.51 12.24 -32.41
C HIS A 328 3.82 11.37 -31.38
N ASN A 329 4.04 10.06 -31.49
CA ASN A 329 3.57 9.08 -30.52
C ASN A 329 4.78 8.31 -30.02
N PHE A 330 4.91 8.23 -28.69
CA PHE A 330 5.97 7.50 -28.04
C PHE A 330 5.37 6.34 -27.28
N TYR A 331 5.85 5.13 -27.52
CA TYR A 331 5.40 3.93 -26.82
C TYR A 331 6.58 3.27 -26.12
N ARG A 332 6.31 2.67 -24.97
CA ARG A 332 7.23 1.75 -24.29
C ARG A 332 6.42 0.64 -23.63
N VAL A 333 7.08 -0.46 -23.29
CA VAL A 333 6.50 -1.55 -22.52
C VAL A 333 7.16 -1.61 -21.15
N ARG A 334 6.33 -1.64 -20.10
CA ARG A 334 6.74 -1.96 -18.73
C ARG A 334 6.34 -3.38 -18.41
N MET A 335 7.32 -4.26 -18.25
CA MET A 335 7.11 -5.60 -17.71
C MET A 335 7.15 -5.53 -16.19
N VAL A 336 6.12 -6.03 -15.52
CA VAL A 336 6.03 -6.13 -14.07
C VAL A 336 5.92 -7.61 -13.70
N SER A 337 6.81 -8.07 -12.84
CA SER A 337 6.80 -9.42 -12.28
C SER A 337 7.09 -9.36 -10.77
N PRO A 338 6.93 -10.48 -10.03
CA PRO A 338 7.37 -10.56 -8.65
C PRO A 338 8.88 -10.30 -8.46
N GLN A 339 9.67 -10.43 -9.54
CA GLN A 339 11.12 -10.22 -9.54
C GLN A 339 11.51 -8.76 -9.86
N GLY A 340 10.53 -7.88 -10.12
CA GLY A 340 10.77 -6.45 -10.35
C GLY A 340 10.13 -5.90 -11.62
N VAL A 341 10.58 -4.72 -12.02
CA VAL A 341 10.04 -3.98 -13.17
C VAL A 341 11.13 -3.72 -14.19
N VAL A 342 10.88 -4.11 -15.44
CA VAL A 342 11.76 -3.84 -16.59
C VAL A 342 11.04 -2.92 -17.56
N VAL A 343 11.75 -1.91 -18.08
CA VAL A 343 11.23 -0.97 -19.08
C VAL A 343 11.95 -1.19 -20.40
N SER A 344 11.21 -1.22 -21.50
CA SER A 344 11.76 -1.35 -22.84
C SER A 344 12.45 -0.08 -23.35
N ASN A 345 13.04 -0.16 -24.55
CA ASN A 345 13.30 1.04 -25.36
C ASN A 345 12.01 1.81 -25.65
N VAL A 346 12.14 3.09 -25.98
CA VAL A 346 11.03 3.92 -26.48
C VAL A 346 10.97 3.79 -28.00
N VAL A 347 9.78 3.49 -28.51
CA VAL A 347 9.47 3.54 -29.94
C VAL A 347 8.76 4.84 -30.25
N HIS A 348 9.29 5.59 -31.20
CA HIS A 348 8.71 6.83 -31.71
C HIS A 348 8.08 6.58 -33.08
N ILE A 349 6.79 6.89 -33.21
CA ILE A 349 6.03 6.78 -34.46
C ILE A 349 5.37 8.12 -34.79
N GLU A 350 5.49 8.53 -36.04
CA GLU A 350 4.87 9.73 -36.57
C GLU A 350 3.55 9.41 -37.28
N ASN A 351 2.43 9.79 -36.65
CA ASN A 351 1.09 9.56 -37.17
C ASN A 351 0.42 10.87 -37.62
N PHE A 352 0.93 11.46 -38.71
CA PHE A 352 0.31 12.62 -39.35
C PHE A 352 -0.84 12.21 -40.29
N ILE A 353 -1.95 12.95 -40.26
CA ILE A 353 -3.04 12.84 -41.25
C ILE A 353 -2.80 13.87 -42.35
N GLY A 354 -2.61 13.40 -43.60
CA GLY A 354 -2.46 14.27 -44.78
C GLY A 354 -1.03 14.77 -45.00
N LEU A 355 -0.82 15.51 -46.10
CA LEU A 355 0.45 16.16 -46.48
C LEU A 355 0.69 17.48 -45.73
N GLU A 356 0.01 17.73 -44.60
CA GLU A 356 0.11 19.01 -43.89
C GLU A 356 1.45 19.11 -43.16
N GLN A 357 2.37 19.87 -43.76
CA GLN A 357 3.74 20.03 -43.28
C GLN A 357 3.84 20.91 -42.03
N PHE A 358 2.74 21.52 -41.62
CA PHE A 358 2.67 22.48 -40.54
C PHE A 358 1.38 22.27 -39.73
N LEU A 359 1.47 22.31 -38.40
CA LEU A 359 0.32 22.39 -37.50
C LEU A 359 0.44 23.66 -36.64
N ILE A 360 -0.65 24.42 -36.50
CA ILE A 360 -0.67 25.64 -35.69
C ILE A 360 -1.70 25.54 -34.55
N TYR A 361 -1.29 25.80 -33.31
CA TYR A 361 -2.14 25.68 -32.12
C TYR A 361 -1.59 26.46 -30.91
N PRO A 362 -2.41 26.86 -29.93
CA PRO A 362 -3.87 26.77 -29.93
C PRO A 362 -4.49 27.82 -30.86
N ASN A 363 -5.68 27.52 -31.38
CA ASN A 363 -6.50 28.48 -32.11
C ASN A 363 -7.97 28.24 -31.72
N PRO A 364 -8.64 29.16 -30.99
CA PRO A 364 -8.20 30.52 -30.66
C PRO A 364 -6.98 30.62 -29.72
N VAL A 365 -6.14 31.64 -29.90
CA VAL A 365 -4.90 31.90 -29.14
C VAL A 365 -5.07 33.08 -28.19
N LYS A 366 -4.58 32.98 -26.95
CA LYS A 366 -4.47 34.13 -26.02
C LYS A 366 -3.15 34.85 -26.20
N ASP A 367 -2.06 34.25 -25.75
CA ASP A 367 -0.74 34.90 -25.71
C ASP A 367 0.23 34.25 -26.70
N VAL A 368 0.40 32.93 -26.61
CA VAL A 368 1.39 32.21 -27.41
C VAL A 368 0.72 31.21 -28.35
N VAL A 369 1.14 31.20 -29.61
CA VAL A 369 0.80 30.15 -30.58
C VAL A 369 2.07 29.38 -30.96
N TYR A 370 1.90 28.07 -31.12
CA TYR A 370 2.94 27.14 -31.54
C TYR A 370 2.70 26.70 -32.97
N LEU A 371 3.78 26.70 -33.74
CA LEU A 371 3.85 26.13 -35.07
C LEU A 371 4.75 24.90 -35.01
N GLU A 372 4.21 23.74 -35.33
CA GLU A 372 4.94 22.48 -35.38
C GLU A 372 5.22 22.13 -36.85
N LEU A 373 6.49 21.87 -37.15
CA LEU A 373 7.00 21.55 -38.47
C LEU A 373 7.08 20.02 -38.60
N ARG A 374 6.37 19.47 -39.60
CA ARG A 374 6.03 18.04 -39.70
C ARG A 374 6.49 17.38 -41.00
N GLY A 375 7.18 18.13 -41.87
CA GLY A 375 7.72 17.65 -43.13
C GLY A 375 9.25 17.70 -43.17
N ASP A 376 9.85 17.04 -44.16
CA ASP A 376 11.28 17.16 -44.44
C ASP A 376 11.56 18.49 -45.14
N PHE A 377 12.12 19.45 -44.40
CA PHE A 377 12.51 20.76 -44.92
C PHE A 377 13.99 20.74 -45.33
N THR A 378 14.26 21.09 -46.58
CA THR A 378 15.64 21.10 -47.14
C THR A 378 16.28 22.49 -47.08
N SER A 379 15.52 23.50 -46.65
CA SER A 379 15.92 24.90 -46.50
C SER A 379 15.05 25.58 -45.46
N ASP A 380 15.54 26.68 -44.88
CA ASP A 380 14.77 27.49 -43.95
C ASP A 380 13.43 27.97 -44.54
N SER A 381 12.42 28.09 -43.68
CA SER A 381 11.08 28.54 -44.05
C SER A 381 10.87 30.00 -43.64
N GLN A 382 10.20 30.80 -44.46
CA GLN A 382 9.80 32.16 -44.11
C GLN A 382 8.38 32.17 -43.58
N ILE A 383 8.18 32.72 -42.39
CA ILE A 383 6.86 32.97 -41.81
C ILE A 383 6.49 34.45 -41.89
N ILE A 384 5.22 34.73 -42.20
CA ILE A 384 4.65 36.07 -42.26
C ILE A 384 3.29 36.05 -41.57
N VAL A 385 3.09 36.90 -40.58
CA VAL A 385 1.80 37.09 -39.90
C VAL A 385 1.21 38.43 -40.34
N ARG A 386 -0.05 38.41 -40.80
CA ARG A 386 -0.79 39.59 -41.27
C ARG A 386 -2.07 39.78 -40.47
N SER A 387 -2.48 41.04 -40.28
CA SER A 387 -3.83 41.37 -39.80
C SER A 387 -4.86 41.31 -40.95
N MET A 388 -6.15 41.44 -40.62
CA MET A 388 -7.27 41.43 -41.58
C MET A 388 -7.18 42.49 -42.69
N ASP A 389 -6.47 43.59 -42.45
CA ASP A 389 -6.19 44.66 -43.42
C ASP A 389 -4.89 44.43 -44.22
N GLU A 390 -4.38 43.18 -44.23
CA GLU A 390 -3.18 42.71 -44.93
C GLU A 390 -1.84 43.31 -44.44
N ARG A 391 -1.87 44.15 -43.41
CA ARG A 391 -0.67 44.71 -42.80
C ARG A 391 0.19 43.60 -42.18
N VAL A 392 1.47 43.57 -42.53
CA VAL A 392 2.44 42.66 -41.91
C VAL A 392 2.64 43.06 -40.46
N ILE A 393 2.29 42.17 -39.55
CA ILE A 393 2.50 42.32 -38.12
C ILE A 393 3.91 41.88 -37.76
N PHE A 394 4.34 40.76 -38.34
CA PHE A 394 5.60 40.12 -38.04
C PHE A 394 6.03 39.22 -39.20
N SER A 395 7.35 39.06 -39.38
CA SER A 395 7.93 38.07 -40.29
C SER A 395 9.24 37.57 -39.69
N ASP A 396 9.52 36.28 -39.88
CA ASP A 396 10.74 35.64 -39.39
C ASP A 396 11.16 34.46 -40.29
N VAL A 397 12.34 33.92 -40.00
CA VAL A 397 12.90 32.74 -40.63
C VAL A 397 12.94 31.59 -39.63
N ILE A 398 12.36 30.47 -40.01
CA ILE A 398 12.33 29.23 -39.24
C ILE A 398 13.40 28.30 -39.82
N PRO A 399 14.47 27.99 -39.06
CA PRO A 399 15.51 27.07 -39.51
C PRO A 399 14.93 25.71 -39.93
N ALA A 400 15.46 25.10 -40.99
CA ALA A 400 15.00 23.80 -41.50
C ALA A 400 15.01 22.66 -40.45
N THR A 401 15.85 22.79 -39.42
CA THR A 401 15.98 21.83 -38.31
C THR A 401 15.00 22.09 -37.15
N THR A 402 14.17 23.14 -37.24
CA THR A 402 13.27 23.53 -36.17
C THR A 402 12.05 22.61 -36.15
N TYR A 403 11.84 21.94 -35.03
CA TYR A 403 10.68 21.06 -34.83
C TYR A 403 9.43 21.82 -34.37
N ARG A 404 9.61 22.79 -33.45
CA ARG A 404 8.54 23.63 -32.91
C ARG A 404 9.02 25.06 -32.83
N TYR A 405 8.21 25.96 -33.36
CA TYR A 405 8.45 27.40 -33.37
C TYR A 405 7.38 28.10 -32.54
N GLU A 406 7.81 29.00 -31.66
CA GLU A 406 6.93 29.74 -30.75
C GLU A 406 6.73 31.17 -31.25
N MET A 407 5.47 31.59 -31.33
CA MET A 407 5.09 32.95 -31.68
C MET A 407 4.35 33.61 -30.52
N ASP A 408 4.96 34.66 -29.97
CA ASP A 408 4.30 35.52 -28.99
C ASP A 408 3.39 36.54 -29.70
N LEU A 409 2.09 36.39 -29.48
CA LEU A 409 1.02 37.26 -29.96
C LEU A 409 0.40 38.06 -28.81
N GLY A 410 0.97 38.02 -27.59
CA GLY A 410 0.44 38.63 -26.37
C GLY A 410 0.13 40.12 -26.53
N ALA A 411 1.03 40.86 -27.17
CA ALA A 411 0.90 42.30 -27.42
C ALA A 411 -0.12 42.68 -28.52
N LEU A 412 -0.63 41.71 -29.28
CA LEU A 412 -1.60 41.97 -30.34
C LEU A 412 -3.02 42.11 -29.78
N PRO A 413 -3.85 43.02 -30.33
CA PRO A 413 -5.24 43.15 -29.93
C PRO A 413 -6.07 41.90 -30.32
N ALA A 414 -7.27 41.78 -29.74
CA ALA A 414 -8.25 40.79 -30.18
C ALA A 414 -8.57 40.98 -31.68
N GLY A 415 -8.63 39.89 -32.43
CA GLY A 415 -8.83 39.95 -33.88
C GLY A 415 -8.50 38.65 -34.61
N VAL A 416 -8.63 38.71 -35.93
CA VAL A 416 -8.26 37.61 -36.83
C VAL A 416 -6.92 37.93 -37.49
N TYR A 417 -6.03 36.96 -37.52
CA TYR A 417 -4.72 37.05 -38.14
C TYR A 417 -4.54 35.92 -39.15
N PHE A 418 -3.76 36.18 -40.20
CA PHE A 418 -3.39 35.18 -41.20
C PHE A 418 -1.91 34.90 -41.11
N VAL A 419 -1.55 33.63 -40.98
CA VAL A 419 -0.17 33.17 -41.00
C VAL A 419 0.10 32.54 -42.35
N GLN A 420 1.11 33.05 -43.05
CA GLN A 420 1.60 32.51 -44.31
C GLN A 420 3.00 31.93 -44.06
N ILE A 421 3.24 30.72 -44.56
CA ILE A 421 4.54 30.04 -44.45
C ILE A 421 4.99 29.63 -45.84
N MET A 422 6.15 30.13 -46.25
CA MET A 422 6.82 29.76 -47.50
C MET A 422 8.02 28.87 -47.18
N TYR A 423 8.13 27.72 -47.83
CA TYR A 423 9.11 26.69 -47.45
C TYR A 423 9.78 26.05 -48.67
N ASN A 424 10.87 25.30 -48.46
CA ASN A 424 11.67 24.64 -49.50
C ASN A 424 12.05 25.60 -50.64
N ASN A 425 12.71 26.71 -50.31
CA ASN A 425 13.10 27.79 -51.23
C ASN A 425 11.92 28.37 -52.02
N MET A 426 10.81 28.67 -51.31
CA MET A 426 9.56 29.24 -51.86
C MET A 426 8.82 28.32 -52.84
N GLN A 427 9.15 27.03 -52.89
CA GLN A 427 8.41 26.05 -53.71
C GLN A 427 7.05 25.68 -53.10
N GLY A 428 6.90 25.84 -51.79
CA GLY A 428 5.64 25.61 -51.09
C GLY A 428 5.15 26.84 -50.33
N ASN A 429 3.83 26.93 -50.16
CA ASN A 429 3.15 28.02 -49.49
C ASN A 429 1.91 27.51 -48.75
N GLN A 430 1.83 27.72 -47.43
CA GLN A 430 0.69 27.30 -46.61
C GLN A 430 0.13 28.48 -45.82
N PHE A 431 -1.20 28.49 -45.65
CA PHE A 431 -1.92 29.55 -44.95
C PHE A 431 -2.72 29.01 -43.77
N PHE A 432 -2.70 29.75 -42.67
CA PHE A 432 -3.52 29.50 -41.49
C PHE A 432 -4.28 30.75 -41.10
N LYS A 433 -5.47 30.56 -40.53
CA LYS A 433 -6.24 31.61 -39.87
C LYS A 433 -6.10 31.43 -38.36
N LEU A 434 -5.68 32.46 -37.65
CA LEU A 434 -5.66 32.52 -36.20
C LEU A 434 -6.72 33.49 -35.68
N VAL A 435 -7.36 33.13 -34.57
CA VAL A 435 -8.33 33.96 -33.87
C VAL A 435 -7.78 34.27 -32.49
N LYS A 436 -7.62 35.56 -32.16
CA LYS A 436 -7.32 36.04 -30.82
C LYS A 436 -8.58 36.65 -30.20
N PRO A 437 -9.11 36.08 -29.09
CA PRO A 437 -10.38 36.49 -28.49
C PRO A 437 -10.27 37.83 -27.76
#